data_AF-A0AAU4QWV7-F1
#
_entry.id   AF-A0AAU4QWV7-F1
#
_cell.length_a   1.000
_cell.length_b   1.000
_cell.length_c   1.000
_cell.angle_alpha   90.00
_cell.angle_beta   90.00
_cell.angle_gamma   90.00
#
_symmetry.space_group_name_H-M   'P 1'
#
loop_
_entity.id
_entity.type
_entity.pdbx_description
1 polymer ?
#
loop_
_entity_poly.entity_id
_entity_poly.type
_entity_poly.pdbx_seq_one_letter_code
_entity_poly.pdbx_strand_id
1 'polypeptide(L)' 'MDIDPDEIVTVELSWENDGLPTTYTQRVTRRQLGNLLVQVDDMAADTEDRAA' A
#
# COMPACT_ATOMS: atom_id res chain seq x y z
N MET A 1 -7.82 -22.16 7.17
CA MET A 1 -7.96 -20.88 7.90
C MET A 1 -8.82 -20.02 6.99
N ASP A 2 -10.06 -19.75 7.39
CA ASP A 2 -10.94 -18.89 6.61
C ASP A 2 -10.45 -17.44 6.78
N ILE A 3 -10.19 -16.75 5.69
CA ILE A 3 -9.70 -15.37 5.72
C ILE A 3 -10.92 -14.48 5.58
N ASP A 4 -11.25 -13.76 6.65
CA ASP A 4 -12.33 -12.78 6.63
C ASP A 4 -11.88 -11.54 5.81
N PRO A 5 -12.49 -11.28 4.65
CA PRO A 5 -12.12 -10.13 3.81
C PRO A 5 -12.44 -8.77 4.47
N ASP A 6 -13.33 -8.76 5.46
CA ASP A 6 -13.79 -7.58 6.19
C ASP A 6 -13.03 -7.37 7.53
N GLU A 7 -12.08 -8.25 7.84
CA GLU A 7 -11.14 -8.06 8.97
C GLU A 7 -10.35 -6.76 8.79
N ILE A 8 -10.33 -5.94 9.85
CA ILE A 8 -9.60 -4.68 9.88
C ILE A 8 -8.13 -4.94 10.23
N VAL A 9 -7.24 -4.45 9.38
CA VAL A 9 -5.78 -4.47 9.56
C VAL A 9 -5.23 -3.04 9.60
N THR A 10 -4.10 -2.85 10.27
CA THR A 10 -3.38 -1.56 10.29
C THR A 10 -2.23 -1.63 9.30
N VAL A 11 -2.17 -0.66 8.39
CA VAL A 11 -1.09 -0.48 7.42
C VAL A 11 -0.25 0.71 7.86
N GLU A 12 1.06 0.54 7.85
CA GLU A 12 2.03 1.59 8.12
C GLU A 12 2.92 1.77 6.89
N LEU A 13 2.96 2.99 6.36
CA LEU A 13 3.82 3.39 5.26
C LEU A 13 4.87 4.36 5.79
N SER A 14 6.13 3.99 5.64
CA SER A 14 7.28 4.84 5.96
C SER A 14 8.05 5.12 4.68
N TRP A 15 8.29 6.39 4.38
CA TRP A 15 9.17 6.80 3.30
C TRP A 15 10.32 7.64 3.85
N GLU A 16 11.51 7.47 3.28
CA GLU A 16 12.64 8.35 3.55
C GLU A 16 12.41 9.65 2.77
N ASN A 17 11.82 10.64 3.43
CA ASN A 17 11.84 12.03 2.95
C ASN A 17 12.93 12.76 3.73
N ASP A 18 13.82 13.48 3.05
CA ASP A 18 14.99 14.19 3.59
C ASP A 18 14.76 14.84 4.97
N GLY A 19 14.94 14.05 6.04
CA GLY A 19 14.84 14.49 7.43
C GLY A 19 13.44 14.51 8.08
N LEU A 20 12.36 14.06 7.42
CA LEU A 20 11.02 14.03 8.02
C LEU A 20 10.49 12.60 8.13
N PRO A 21 10.32 12.04 9.35
CA PRO A 21 9.59 10.79 9.54
C PRO A 21 8.12 11.10 9.29
N THR A 22 7.66 10.86 8.06
CA THR A 22 6.24 10.92 7.74
C THR A 22 5.74 9.49 7.66
N THR A 23 5.53 8.90 8.83
CA THR A 23 4.84 7.62 8.94
C THR A 23 3.36 7.85 8.72
N TYR A 24 2.79 7.21 7.69
CA TYR A 24 1.37 7.21 7.44
C TYR A 24 0.75 5.90 7.92
N THR A 25 -0.16 6.00 8.88
CA THR A 25 -0.86 4.84 9.44
C THR A 25 -2.34 4.90 9.11
N GLN A 26 -2.87 3.83 8.52
CA GLN A 26 -4.30 3.72 8.20
C GLN A 26 -4.85 2.34 8.58
N ARG A 27 -6.10 2.31 9.03
CA ARG A 27 -6.86 1.06 9.21
C ARG A 27 -7.66 0.77 7.95
N VAL A 28 -7.54 -0.43 7.41
CA VAL A 28 -8.22 -0.88 6.19
C VAL A 28 -8.73 -2.30 6.36
N THR A 29 -9.74 -2.70 5.59
CA THR A 29 -10.12 -4.11 5.49
C THR A 29 -9.08 -4.88 4.67
N ARG A 30 -9.01 -6.21 4.84
CA ARG A 30 -8.15 -7.06 3.99
C ARG A 30 -8.48 -6.90 2.51
N ARG A 31 -9.76 -6.74 2.16
CA ARG A 31 -10.20 -6.45 0.79
C ARG A 31 -9.63 -5.14 0.27
N GLN A 32 -9.70 -4.08 1.07
CA GLN A 32 -9.14 -2.77 0.71
C GLN A 32 -7.60 -2.82 0.58
N LEU A 33 -6.91 -3.55 1.47
CA LEU A 33 -5.47 -3.76 1.35
C LEU A 33 -5.10 -4.47 0.05
N GLY A 34 -5.83 -5.53 -0.32
CA GLY A 34 -5.61 -6.24 -1.59
C GLY A 34 -5.72 -5.31 -2.80
N ASN A 35 -6.77 -4.47 -2.85
CA ASN A 35 -6.95 -3.49 -3.91
C ASN A 35 -5.81 -2.45 -3.94
N LEU A 36 -5.34 -2.00 -2.78
CA LEU A 36 -4.24 -1.04 -2.68
C LEU A 36 -2.94 -1.62 -3.22
N LEU A 37 -2.63 -2.88 -2.91
CA LEU A 37 -1.43 -3.56 -3.39
C LEU A 37 -1.42 -3.71 -4.92
N VAL A 38 -2.57 -4.05 -5.52
CA VAL A 38 -2.71 -4.12 -6.99
C VAL A 38 -2.46 -2.74 -7.62
N GLN A 39 -3.05 -1.68 -7.05
CA GLN A 39 -2.81 -0.31 -7.56
C GLN A 39 -1.35 0.12 -7.47
N VAL A 40 -0.64 -0.27 -6.40
CA VAL A 40 0.78 0.03 -6.24
C VAL A 40 1.64 -0.71 -7.27
N ASP A 41 1.30 -1.97 -7.56
CA ASP A 41 1.96 -2.77 -8.59
C ASP A 41 1.76 -2.17 -10.00
N ASP A 42 0.52 -1.79 -10.33
CA ASP A 42 0.19 -1.13 -11.60
C ASP A 42 0.95 0.20 -11.78
N MET A 43 1.05 1.02 -10.72
CA MET A 43 1.81 2.28 -10.76
C MET A 43 3.33 2.07 -10.92
N ALA A 44 3.87 0.97 -10.38
CA ALA A 44 5.28 0.63 -10.56
C ALA A 44 5.57 0.26 -12.02
N ALA A 45 4.70 -0.55 -12.65
CA ALA A 45 4.81 -0.91 -14.06
C ALA A 45 4.76 0.31 -14.99
N ASP A 46 3.82 1.25 -14.75
CA ASP A 46 3.71 2.50 -15.52
C ASP A 46 4.95 3.41 -15.39
N THR A 47 5.68 3.31 -14.28
CA THR A 47 6.88 4.11 -14.04
C THR A 47 8.09 3.54 -14.81
N GLU A 48 8.20 2.21 -14.91
CA GLU A 48 9.26 1.54 -15.68
C GLU A 48 9.11 1.79 -17.18
N ASP A 49 7.88 1.72 -17.72
CA ASP A 49 7.60 1.98 -19.14
C ASP A 49 7.90 3.44 -19.57
N ARG A 50 7.88 4.40 -18.64
CA ARG A 50 8.22 5.81 -18.91
C ARG A 50 9.71 6.13 -18.76
N ALA A 51 10.48 5.25 -18.13
CA ALA A 51 11.92 5.42 -17.91
C ALA A 51 12.78 4.76 -18.99
N ALA A 52 12.18 3.95 -19.88
CA ALA A 52 12.80 3.30 -21.05
C ALA A 52 12.69 4.17 -22.32
#